data_AF-A0A1G9E2M2-F1
#
_entry.id   AF-A0A1G9E2M2-F1
#
_cell.length_a   1.000
_cell.length_b   1.000
_cell.length_c   1.000
_cell.angle_alpha   90.00
_cell.angle_beta   90.00
_cell.angle_gamma   90.00
#
_symmetry.space_group_name_H-M   'P 1'
#
loop_
_entity.id
_entity.type
_entity.pdbx_description
1 polymer ?
#
loop_
_entity_poly.entity_id
_entity_poly.type
_entity_poly.pdbx_seq_one_letter_code
_entity_poly.pdbx_strand_id
1 'polypeptide(L)'
;MADTLVERSTGTPAGITGVEIQLIMTDRTLFQADSEPARLPGYGTVPAGWARTLINGTKAKDSTFGVGSPGQSGSQEPGKSTAGPPKPGSPPTPGGAAGSADHSAFGVFLRRLYTHPGAGELIGMDSRARLFPPGHRRFIQTRDDTCRTPYCDAPIRHLDHIIAHHAGGPTTTDNGAGLCEACNQTKETPGWAARPVSAGPGASRHTIELITPTGHTYHSTAPPLPGSTTGEASAESRRQRRDERHHAKRLKQVLPAGSLTA
;
A
#
# COMPACT_ATOMS: atom_id res chain seq x y z
N MET A 1 8.98 -22.32 -29.56
CA MET A 1 10.30 -22.87 -29.15
C MET A 1 10.71 -22.39 -27.76
N ALA A 2 10.47 -21.13 -27.38
CA ALA A 2 10.81 -20.63 -26.04
C ALA A 2 10.05 -21.35 -24.92
N ASP A 3 8.74 -21.53 -25.04
CA ASP A 3 7.90 -22.12 -23.97
C ASP A 3 8.30 -23.56 -23.64
N THR A 4 8.59 -24.36 -24.67
CA THR A 4 9.04 -25.75 -24.54
C THR A 4 10.43 -25.85 -23.90
N LEU A 5 11.31 -24.86 -24.14
CA LEU A 5 12.63 -24.80 -23.49
C LEU A 5 12.48 -24.45 -22.02
N VAL A 6 11.66 -23.45 -21.69
CA VAL A 6 11.42 -23.03 -20.30
C VAL A 6 10.82 -24.17 -19.51
N GLU A 7 9.77 -24.82 -20.03
CA GLU A 7 9.11 -25.97 -19.39
C GLU A 7 10.07 -27.13 -19.13
N ARG A 8 10.94 -27.47 -20.09
CA ARG A 8 11.96 -28.52 -19.90
C ARG A 8 13.06 -28.12 -18.92
N SER A 9 13.39 -26.84 -18.81
CA SER A 9 14.45 -26.33 -17.92
C SER A 9 13.99 -26.09 -16.48
N THR A 10 12.73 -25.69 -16.27
CA THR A 10 12.15 -25.40 -14.94
C THR A 10 11.29 -26.54 -14.41
N GLY A 11 10.97 -27.54 -15.25
CA GLY A 11 10.08 -28.65 -14.90
C GLY A 11 8.63 -28.22 -14.66
N THR A 12 8.25 -27.01 -15.07
CA THR A 12 6.93 -26.43 -14.81
C THR A 12 6.22 -26.08 -16.12
N PRO A 13 5.01 -26.62 -16.39
CA PRO A 13 4.24 -26.29 -17.59
C PRO A 13 4.02 -24.78 -17.72
N ALA A 14 4.19 -24.24 -18.93
CA ALA A 14 4.16 -22.81 -19.24
C ALA A 14 5.24 -21.94 -18.55
N GLY A 15 6.16 -22.53 -17.78
CA GLY A 15 7.37 -21.87 -17.30
C GLY A 15 7.21 -20.93 -16.09
N ILE A 16 6.00 -20.77 -15.54
CA ILE A 16 5.75 -19.90 -14.39
C ILE A 16 5.83 -20.73 -13.11
N THR A 17 6.95 -20.62 -12.39
CA THR A 17 7.18 -21.26 -11.10
C THR A 17 6.56 -20.43 -9.97
N GLY A 18 5.24 -20.34 -9.94
CA GLY A 18 4.49 -19.64 -8.88
C GLY A 18 4.54 -18.11 -8.93
N VAL A 19 3.69 -17.49 -8.11
CA VAL A 19 3.55 -16.02 -8.01
C VAL A 19 3.79 -15.61 -6.55
N GLU A 20 4.74 -14.72 -6.32
CA GLU A 20 4.94 -14.12 -5.00
C GLU A 20 4.00 -12.90 -4.85
N ILE A 21 3.11 -12.96 -3.86
CA ILE A 21 2.25 -11.83 -3.49
C ILE A 21 2.77 -11.27 -2.16
N GLN A 22 3.18 -10.01 -2.18
CA GLN A 22 3.58 -9.28 -0.97
C GLN A 22 2.35 -8.58 -0.40
N LEU A 23 1.82 -9.06 0.72
CA LEU A 23 0.68 -8.44 1.38
C LEU A 23 1.14 -7.80 2.69
N ILE A 24 0.86 -6.52 2.86
CA ILE A 24 1.26 -5.73 4.03
C ILE A 24 0.00 -5.45 4.85
N MET A 25 -0.04 -5.91 6.09
CA MET A 25 -1.17 -5.67 7.00
C MET A 25 -0.69 -5.76 8.45
N THR A 26 -1.47 -5.25 9.39
CA THR A 26 -1.13 -5.34 10.80
C THR A 26 -1.35 -6.76 11.33
N ASP A 27 -0.65 -7.09 12.42
CA ASP A 27 -0.86 -8.31 13.19
C ASP A 27 -2.30 -8.41 13.74
N ARG A 28 -2.89 -7.28 14.15
CA ARG A 28 -4.31 -7.20 14.56
C ARG A 28 -5.25 -7.56 13.43
N THR A 29 -5.05 -7.01 12.22
CA THR A 29 -5.85 -7.37 11.05
C THR A 29 -5.71 -8.86 10.72
N LEU A 30 -4.51 -9.42 10.86
CA LEU A 30 -4.25 -10.81 10.50
C LEU A 30 -4.80 -11.81 11.53
N PHE A 31 -4.45 -11.64 12.80
CA PHE A 31 -4.68 -12.62 13.86
C PHE A 31 -5.87 -12.29 14.77
N GLN A 32 -6.22 -11.01 14.90
CA GLN A 32 -7.31 -10.54 15.79
C GLN A 32 -8.57 -10.14 15.01
N ALA A 33 -8.59 -10.41 13.70
CA ALA A 33 -9.71 -10.11 12.81
C ALA A 33 -10.15 -8.64 12.78
N ASP A 34 -9.22 -7.70 13.02
CA ASP A 34 -9.47 -6.26 12.88
C ASP A 34 -9.94 -5.91 11.44
N SER A 35 -10.65 -4.79 11.31
CA SER A 35 -11.16 -4.25 10.04
C SER A 35 -10.17 -3.33 9.32
N GLU A 36 -9.05 -2.99 9.95
CA GLU A 36 -7.99 -2.18 9.34
C GLU A 36 -7.51 -2.79 8.00
N PRO A 37 -7.52 -2.03 6.89
CA PRO A 37 -7.26 -2.58 5.57
C PRO A 37 -5.78 -2.95 5.35
N ALA A 38 -5.54 -3.85 4.40
CA ALA A 38 -4.20 -4.24 3.98
C ALA A 38 -3.74 -3.42 2.76
N ARG A 39 -2.44 -3.48 2.45
CA ARG A 39 -1.85 -2.95 1.23
C ARG A 39 -1.23 -4.07 0.40
N LEU A 40 -1.48 -4.03 -0.90
CA LEU A 40 -0.86 -4.89 -1.90
C LEU A 40 -0.03 -4.00 -2.85
N PRO A 41 1.31 -4.06 -2.82
CA PRO A 41 2.16 -3.23 -3.67
C PRO A 41 1.78 -3.33 -5.14
N GLY A 42 1.65 -2.18 -5.80
CA GLY A 42 1.23 -2.08 -7.21
C GLY A 42 -0.29 -2.19 -7.45
N TYR A 43 -1.08 -2.64 -6.47
CA TYR A 43 -2.55 -2.65 -6.53
C TYR A 43 -3.19 -1.60 -5.60
N GLY A 44 -2.59 -1.34 -4.45
CA GLY A 44 -3.05 -0.37 -3.47
C GLY A 44 -3.74 -0.99 -2.25
N THR A 45 -4.66 -0.26 -1.64
CA THR A 45 -5.38 -0.67 -0.43
C THR A 45 -6.44 -1.72 -0.73
N VAL A 46 -6.47 -2.79 0.07
CA VAL A 46 -7.40 -3.92 -0.09
C VAL A 46 -8.15 -4.21 1.22
N PRO A 47 -9.42 -4.65 1.17
CA PRO A 47 -10.19 -4.93 2.38
C PRO A 47 -9.56 -6.03 3.26
N ALA A 48 -9.65 -5.86 4.58
CA ALA A 48 -9.11 -6.79 5.58
C ALA A 48 -9.63 -8.23 5.41
N GLY A 49 -10.94 -8.38 5.18
CA GLY A 49 -11.57 -9.69 4.98
C GLY A 49 -11.04 -10.41 3.74
N TRP A 50 -10.98 -9.70 2.61
CA TRP A 50 -10.44 -10.22 1.35
C TRP A 50 -8.97 -10.63 1.49
N ALA A 51 -8.17 -9.77 2.12
CA ALA A 51 -6.76 -10.02 2.40
C ALA A 51 -6.58 -11.32 3.20
N ARG A 52 -7.35 -11.54 4.27
CA ARG A 52 -7.29 -12.80 5.05
C ARG A 52 -7.74 -14.02 4.24
N THR A 53 -8.76 -13.89 3.40
CA THR A 53 -9.22 -14.97 2.52
C THR A 53 -8.13 -15.40 1.54
N LEU A 54 -7.37 -14.45 0.98
CA LEU A 54 -6.21 -14.76 0.14
C LEU A 54 -5.14 -15.56 0.88
N ILE A 55 -4.88 -15.22 2.14
CA ILE A 55 -3.85 -15.88 2.97
C ILE A 55 -4.22 -17.33 3.28
N ASN A 56 -5.49 -17.59 3.56
CA ASN A 56 -5.94 -18.90 4.02
C ASN A 56 -6.15 -19.92 2.89
N GLY A 57 -5.99 -19.50 1.63
CA GLY A 57 -6.35 -20.31 0.47
C GLY A 57 -7.86 -20.51 0.40
N THR A 58 -8.40 -20.65 -0.80
CA THR A 58 -9.85 -20.76 -1.05
C THR A 58 -10.53 -21.87 -0.26
N LYS A 59 -11.24 -21.49 0.80
CA LYS A 59 -12.66 -21.85 1.02
C LYS A 59 -13.50 -20.57 1.10
N ALA A 60 -13.38 -19.70 0.10
CA ALA A 60 -14.33 -18.61 -0.08
C ALA A 60 -15.60 -19.21 -0.67
N LYS A 61 -16.59 -19.53 0.18
CA LYS A 61 -17.97 -19.67 -0.29
C LYS A 61 -18.45 -18.27 -0.65
N ASP A 62 -19.04 -18.16 -1.84
CA ASP A 62 -19.74 -17.01 -2.40
C ASP A 62 -20.17 -15.95 -1.38
N SER A 63 -19.37 -14.91 -1.22
CA SER A 63 -19.84 -13.65 -0.68
C SER A 63 -20.03 -12.69 -1.85
N THR A 64 -21.18 -12.81 -2.51
CA THR A 64 -21.70 -11.81 -3.44
C THR A 64 -21.72 -10.45 -2.72
N PHE A 65 -20.89 -9.51 -3.17
CA PHE A 65 -20.98 -8.11 -2.76
C PHE A 65 -22.21 -7.49 -3.42
N GLY A 66 -23.34 -7.52 -2.72
CA GLY A 66 -24.54 -6.79 -3.10
C GLY A 66 -24.34 -5.29 -2.89
N VAL A 67 -24.13 -4.55 -3.98
CA VAL A 67 -24.33 -3.10 -4.02
C VAL A 67 -25.85 -2.87 -4.04
N GLY A 68 -26.42 -2.49 -2.90
CA GLY A 68 -27.86 -2.27 -2.77
C GLY A 68 -28.27 -0.85 -3.18
N SER A 69 -29.34 -0.75 -3.99
CA SER A 69 -30.30 0.37 -4.08
C SER A 69 -31.45 0.00 -5.05
N PRO A 70 -32.67 0.58 -4.95
CA PRO A 70 -33.70 0.20 -3.98
C PRO A 70 -35.05 -0.20 -4.63
N GLY A 71 -35.88 -0.92 -3.87
CA GLY A 71 -37.34 -0.91 -4.00
C GLY A 71 -37.98 -1.95 -4.92
N GLN A 72 -38.58 -2.98 -4.32
CA GLN A 72 -40.03 -3.17 -4.39
C GLN A 72 -40.49 -4.28 -3.42
N SER A 73 -41.51 -3.91 -2.65
CA SER A 73 -42.34 -4.75 -1.81
C SER A 73 -43.10 -5.80 -2.62
N GLY A 74 -43.20 -7.03 -2.10
CA GLY A 74 -44.07 -8.06 -2.66
C GLY A 74 -44.02 -9.34 -1.84
N SER A 75 -44.87 -9.42 -0.83
CA SER A 75 -45.17 -10.58 0.00
C SER A 75 -45.76 -11.75 -0.81
N GLN A 76 -45.21 -12.97 -0.72
CA GLN A 76 -46.03 -14.19 -0.65
C GLN A 76 -45.29 -15.48 -0.22
N GLU A 77 -46.01 -16.22 0.62
CA GLU A 77 -45.78 -17.54 1.24
C GLU A 77 -45.68 -18.72 0.25
N PRO A 78 -45.23 -19.93 0.70
CA PRO A 78 -44.80 -21.03 -0.16
C PRO A 78 -45.95 -21.98 -0.55
N GLY A 79 -46.10 -22.24 -1.85
CA GLY A 79 -47.12 -23.12 -2.43
C GLY A 79 -46.54 -24.24 -3.30
N LYS A 80 -46.71 -25.47 -2.81
CA LYS A 80 -46.52 -26.81 -3.41
C LYS A 80 -47.30 -27.03 -4.72
N SER A 81 -46.70 -27.66 -5.75
CA SER A 81 -47.35 -28.51 -6.80
C SER A 81 -46.37 -28.75 -7.98
N THR A 82 -45.78 -29.94 -8.13
CA THR A 82 -46.16 -31.09 -9.01
C THR A 82 -46.16 -30.84 -10.52
N ALA A 83 -45.40 -31.69 -11.20
CA ALA A 83 -45.05 -31.71 -12.61
C ALA A 83 -46.21 -31.84 -13.61
N GLY A 84 -46.02 -31.24 -14.80
CA GLY A 84 -46.73 -31.56 -16.05
C GLY A 84 -45.72 -31.87 -17.17
N PRO A 85 -46.06 -32.73 -18.15
CA PRO A 85 -45.13 -33.26 -19.15
C PRO A 85 -44.78 -32.23 -20.26
N PRO A 86 -43.66 -32.43 -20.99
CA PRO A 86 -43.10 -31.41 -21.88
C PRO A 86 -43.80 -31.35 -23.25
N LYS A 87 -43.94 -30.14 -23.80
CA LYS A 87 -44.27 -29.90 -25.22
C LYS A 87 -42.99 -29.94 -26.08
N PRO A 88 -43.01 -30.54 -27.28
CA PRO A 88 -41.85 -30.62 -28.16
C PRO A 88 -41.74 -29.38 -29.07
N GLY A 89 -40.51 -28.90 -29.31
CA GLY A 89 -40.22 -27.98 -30.41
C GLY A 89 -39.42 -26.72 -30.07
N SER A 90 -38.23 -26.86 -29.49
CA SER A 90 -37.20 -25.79 -29.46
C SER A 90 -35.81 -26.36 -29.77
N PRO A 91 -34.96 -25.64 -30.53
CA PRO A 91 -33.68 -26.15 -31.05
C PRO A 91 -32.62 -26.32 -29.96
N PRO A 92 -31.59 -27.18 -30.19
CA PRO A 92 -30.63 -27.57 -29.16
C PRO A 92 -29.70 -26.42 -28.75
N THR A 93 -29.70 -26.13 -27.45
CA THR A 93 -28.68 -25.34 -26.75
C THR A 93 -27.32 -26.04 -26.86
N PRO A 94 -26.24 -25.40 -27.35
CA PRO A 94 -24.91 -25.98 -27.25
C PRO A 94 -24.48 -26.03 -25.78
N GLY A 95 -24.28 -27.25 -25.29
CA GLY A 95 -23.76 -27.53 -23.96
C GLY A 95 -22.35 -26.98 -23.81
N GLY A 96 -22.23 -25.84 -23.13
CA GLY A 96 -20.99 -25.39 -22.54
C GLY A 96 -20.77 -26.14 -21.22
N ALA A 97 -20.04 -27.25 -21.28
CA ALA A 97 -19.32 -27.74 -20.12
C ALA A 97 -18.31 -26.66 -19.71
N ALA A 98 -18.72 -25.77 -18.82
CA ALA A 98 -17.79 -24.91 -18.11
C ALA A 98 -16.93 -25.83 -17.24
N GLY A 99 -15.79 -26.24 -17.79
CA GLY A 99 -14.73 -26.84 -17.01
C GLY A 99 -14.46 -25.91 -15.84
N SER A 100 -14.60 -26.44 -14.63
CA SER A 100 -14.11 -25.79 -13.42
C SER A 100 -12.62 -25.52 -13.65
N ALA A 101 -12.28 -24.27 -13.99
CA ALA A 101 -10.90 -23.86 -14.05
C ALA A 101 -10.35 -24.04 -12.64
N ASP A 102 -9.52 -25.06 -12.48
CA ASP A 102 -8.76 -25.28 -11.26
C ASP A 102 -7.90 -24.04 -11.05
N HIS A 103 -8.30 -23.19 -10.09
CA HIS A 103 -7.61 -21.94 -9.75
C HIS A 103 -6.22 -22.19 -9.13
N SER A 104 -5.73 -23.44 -9.10
CA SER A 104 -4.44 -23.83 -8.54
C SER A 104 -3.26 -23.81 -9.52
N ALA A 105 -3.43 -23.25 -10.73
CA ALA A 105 -2.38 -23.22 -11.76
C ALA A 105 -1.05 -22.55 -11.33
N PHE A 106 -1.04 -21.79 -10.22
CA PHE A 106 0.16 -21.17 -9.68
C PHE A 106 0.32 -21.48 -8.18
N GLY A 107 1.51 -21.91 -7.78
CA GLY A 107 1.90 -21.85 -6.37
C GLY A 107 1.98 -20.39 -5.92
N VAL A 108 1.03 -19.93 -5.13
CA VAL A 108 1.05 -18.57 -4.56
C VAL A 108 1.82 -18.61 -3.24
N PHE A 109 2.95 -17.93 -3.18
CA PHE A 109 3.74 -17.80 -1.96
C PHE A 109 3.54 -16.40 -1.37
N LEU A 110 3.04 -16.36 -0.14
CA LEU A 110 2.80 -15.12 0.59
C LEU A 110 4.00 -14.79 1.48
N ARG A 111 4.63 -13.63 1.25
CA ARG A 111 5.70 -13.11 2.13
C ARG A 111 5.12 -12.05 3.07
N ARG A 112 5.35 -12.24 4.37
CA ARG A 112 4.74 -11.47 5.47
C ARG A 112 5.72 -10.41 5.98
N LEU A 113 5.33 -9.14 5.91
CA LEU A 113 6.06 -8.01 6.50
C LEU A 113 5.14 -7.36 7.55
N TYR A 114 5.53 -7.44 8.82
CA TYR A 114 4.77 -6.86 9.93
C TYR A 114 5.27 -5.45 10.23
N THR A 115 4.34 -4.51 10.37
CA THR A 115 4.61 -3.13 10.81
C THR A 115 4.53 -3.05 12.34
N HIS A 116 5.48 -2.38 13.00
CA HIS A 116 5.39 -2.15 14.45
C HIS A 116 4.15 -1.29 14.78
N PRO A 117 3.31 -1.69 15.76
CA PRO A 117 2.13 -0.91 16.14
C PRO A 117 2.54 0.49 16.61
N GLY A 118 1.86 1.52 16.09
CA GLY A 118 2.10 2.92 16.48
C GLY A 118 2.96 3.70 15.49
N ALA A 119 4.13 3.17 15.14
CA ALA A 119 5.12 3.85 14.29
C ALA A 119 4.97 3.54 12.79
N GLY A 120 4.46 2.35 12.43
CA GLY A 120 4.41 1.90 11.03
C GLY A 120 5.79 1.74 10.40
N GLU A 121 6.84 1.58 11.22
CA GLU A 121 8.23 1.62 10.79
C GLU A 121 8.72 0.23 10.38
N LEU A 122 9.38 0.15 9.22
CA LEU A 122 10.11 -1.04 8.78
C LEU A 122 11.57 -0.88 9.25
N ILE A 123 12.13 -1.90 9.90
CA ILE A 123 13.50 -1.87 10.43
C ILE A 123 14.51 -1.98 9.28
N GLY A 124 15.43 -1.01 9.20
CA GLY A 124 16.39 -0.84 8.10
C GLY A 124 17.45 -1.92 7.96
N MET A 125 18.13 -1.93 6.81
CA MET A 125 19.24 -2.82 6.48
C MET A 125 20.31 -2.02 5.73
N ASP A 126 21.59 -2.37 5.91
CA ASP A 126 22.73 -1.74 5.23
C ASP A 126 23.49 -2.74 4.33
N SER A 127 24.12 -2.26 3.24
CA SER A 127 24.94 -3.07 2.32
C SER A 127 26.16 -2.31 1.81
N ARG A 128 27.23 -3.03 1.47
CA ARG A 128 28.41 -2.49 0.76
C ARG A 128 28.29 -2.55 -0.77
N ALA A 129 27.24 -3.18 -1.31
CA ALA A 129 27.05 -3.29 -2.75
C ALA A 129 26.59 -1.95 -3.35
N ARG A 130 27.01 -1.63 -4.58
CA ARG A 130 26.44 -0.48 -5.31
C ARG A 130 24.95 -0.67 -5.56
N LEU A 131 24.54 -1.82 -6.07
CA LEU A 131 23.14 -2.11 -6.35
C LEU A 131 22.44 -2.55 -5.06
N PHE A 132 21.20 -2.10 -4.85
CA PHE A 132 20.39 -2.54 -3.73
C PHE A 132 20.20 -4.07 -3.76
N PRO A 133 20.66 -4.82 -2.74
CA PRO A 133 20.36 -6.24 -2.61
C PRO A 133 18.86 -6.53 -2.51
N PRO A 134 18.42 -7.78 -2.73
CA PRO A 134 17.00 -8.11 -2.75
C PRO A 134 16.22 -7.69 -1.49
N GLY A 135 16.84 -7.73 -0.30
CA GLY A 135 16.23 -7.26 0.95
C GLY A 135 15.91 -5.77 0.93
N HIS A 136 16.90 -4.93 0.61
CA HIS A 136 16.74 -3.48 0.43
C HIS A 136 15.70 -3.15 -0.63
N ARG A 137 15.73 -3.86 -1.76
CA ARG A 137 14.80 -3.58 -2.86
C ARG A 137 13.36 -3.75 -2.42
N ARG A 138 13.06 -4.86 -1.73
CA ARG A 138 11.72 -5.15 -1.20
C ARG A 138 11.31 -4.13 -0.15
N PHE A 139 12.24 -3.78 0.76
CA PHE A 139 12.01 -2.76 1.77
C PHE A 139 11.61 -1.42 1.14
N ILE A 140 12.42 -0.93 0.19
CA ILE A 140 12.20 0.37 -0.46
C ILE A 140 10.89 0.35 -1.23
N GLN A 141 10.60 -0.71 -2.00
CA GLN A 141 9.33 -0.85 -2.72
C GLN A 141 8.11 -0.83 -1.78
N THR A 142 8.19 -1.55 -0.66
CA THR A 142 7.12 -1.62 0.36
C THR A 142 6.89 -0.26 1.01
N ARG A 143 7.98 0.41 1.41
CA ARG A 143 7.93 1.71 2.07
C ARG A 143 7.41 2.80 1.13
N ASP A 144 7.89 2.81 -0.11
CA ASP A 144 7.69 3.92 -1.04
C ASP A 144 6.37 3.82 -1.82
N ASP A 145 5.90 2.60 -2.12
CA ASP A 145 4.66 2.26 -2.86
C ASP A 145 4.61 2.80 -4.31
N THR A 146 4.80 4.11 -4.48
CA THR A 146 4.84 4.84 -5.74
C THR A 146 6.12 5.66 -5.88
N CYS A 147 6.33 6.23 -7.06
CA CYS A 147 7.47 7.10 -7.34
C CYS A 147 7.55 8.23 -6.31
N ARG A 148 8.72 8.38 -5.69
CA ARG A 148 8.97 9.35 -4.62
C ARG A 148 9.27 10.77 -5.11
N THR A 149 9.30 11.01 -6.41
CA THR A 149 9.29 12.38 -6.94
C THR A 149 7.94 13.01 -6.64
N PRO A 150 7.89 14.21 -6.03
CA PRO A 150 6.65 14.88 -5.66
C PRO A 150 5.64 14.91 -6.82
N TYR A 151 4.40 14.53 -6.53
CA TYR A 151 3.25 14.56 -7.45
C TYR A 151 3.29 13.61 -8.65
N CYS A 152 4.26 12.70 -8.75
CA CYS A 152 4.34 11.78 -9.89
C CYS A 152 3.38 10.59 -9.78
N ASP A 153 3.28 9.98 -8.60
CA ASP A 153 2.44 8.81 -8.28
C ASP A 153 2.58 7.58 -9.21
N ALA A 154 3.53 7.61 -10.15
CA ALA A 154 3.76 6.52 -11.10
C ALA A 154 4.34 5.28 -10.40
N PRO A 155 4.11 4.07 -10.96
CA PRO A 155 4.69 2.84 -10.43
C PRO A 155 6.22 2.91 -10.37
N ILE A 156 6.78 2.37 -9.29
CA ILE A 156 8.24 2.25 -9.12
C ILE A 156 8.79 1.30 -10.18
N ARG A 157 9.78 1.78 -10.95
CA ARG A 157 10.52 0.98 -11.93
C ARG A 157 12.00 0.88 -11.58
N HIS A 158 12.55 1.95 -11.03
CA HIS A 158 13.94 2.04 -10.58
C HIS A 158 14.01 2.19 -9.06
N LEU A 159 15.07 1.61 -8.49
CA LEU A 159 15.45 1.77 -7.10
C LEU A 159 16.85 2.35 -7.12
N ASP A 160 16.97 3.58 -6.65
CA ASP A 160 18.21 4.32 -6.77
C ASP A 160 18.48 5.15 -5.50
N HIS A 161 19.71 5.63 -5.38
CA HIS A 161 20.11 6.40 -4.22
C HIS A 161 19.56 7.83 -4.29
N ILE A 162 19.16 8.35 -3.14
CA ILE A 162 18.74 9.73 -2.93
C ILE A 162 19.97 10.63 -3.06
N ILE A 163 20.98 10.38 -2.24
CA ILE A 163 22.34 10.89 -2.45
C ILE A 163 23.02 9.88 -3.38
N ALA A 164 23.36 10.30 -4.60
CA ALA A 164 23.89 9.42 -5.62
C ALA A 164 25.12 8.63 -5.13
N HIS A 165 25.21 7.34 -5.48
CA HIS A 165 26.33 6.49 -5.09
C HIS A 165 27.69 7.04 -5.56
N HIS A 166 27.75 7.65 -6.75
CA HIS A 166 29.00 8.25 -7.27
C HIS A 166 29.43 9.51 -6.49
N ALA A 167 28.49 10.15 -5.78
CA ALA A 167 28.75 11.26 -4.87
C ALA A 167 29.01 10.79 -3.42
N GLY A 168 29.25 9.48 -3.22
CA GLY A 168 29.53 8.89 -1.91
C GLY A 168 28.30 8.47 -1.10
N GLY A 169 27.10 8.50 -1.68
CA GLY A 169 25.89 8.05 -1.02
C GLY A 169 25.93 6.56 -0.67
N PRO A 170 25.68 6.15 0.59
CA PRO A 170 25.77 4.76 1.00
C PRO A 170 24.56 3.94 0.53
N THR A 171 24.73 2.64 0.32
CA THR A 171 23.62 1.73 0.01
C THR A 171 22.93 1.29 1.30
N THR A 172 21.99 2.11 1.74
CA THR A 172 21.16 1.86 2.92
C THR A 172 19.70 1.98 2.54
N THR A 173 18.81 1.42 3.36
CA THR A 173 17.37 1.64 3.18
C THR A 173 17.01 3.13 3.25
N ASP A 174 17.67 3.90 4.11
CA ASP A 174 17.39 5.34 4.28
C ASP A 174 17.84 6.20 3.11
N ASN A 175 18.92 5.82 2.43
CA ASN A 175 19.40 6.51 1.24
C ASN A 175 18.83 5.95 -0.07
N GLY A 176 17.98 4.92 -0.04
CA GLY A 176 17.30 4.41 -1.23
C GLY A 176 15.94 5.05 -1.48
N ALA A 177 15.53 5.17 -2.73
CA ALA A 177 14.19 5.63 -3.12
C ALA A 177 13.65 4.87 -4.34
N GLY A 178 12.35 4.61 -4.34
CA GLY A 178 11.60 4.13 -5.50
C GLY A 178 11.21 5.25 -6.45
N LEU A 179 11.62 5.14 -7.72
CA LEU A 179 11.35 6.12 -8.77
C LEU A 179 10.80 5.45 -10.03
N CYS A 180 9.99 6.17 -10.79
CA CYS A 180 9.71 5.78 -12.17
C CYS A 180 10.95 6.03 -13.03
N GLU A 181 10.99 5.46 -14.24
CA GLU A 181 12.13 5.63 -15.13
C GLU A 181 12.40 7.11 -15.47
N ALA A 182 11.36 7.85 -15.87
CA ALA A 182 11.48 9.26 -16.26
C ALA A 182 12.02 10.15 -15.13
N CYS A 183 11.47 10.01 -13.92
CA CYS A 183 11.92 10.77 -12.76
C CYS A 183 13.33 10.36 -12.31
N ASN A 184 13.68 9.07 -12.43
CA ASN A 184 15.03 8.62 -12.13
C ASN A 184 16.07 9.23 -13.08
N GLN A 185 15.76 9.31 -14.38
CA GLN A 185 16.67 9.96 -15.32
C GLN A 185 16.71 11.48 -15.11
N THR A 186 15.57 12.10 -14.79
CA THR A 186 15.47 13.54 -14.54
C THR A 186 16.34 13.97 -13.36
N LYS A 187 16.35 13.21 -12.26
CA LYS A 187 17.16 13.56 -11.07
C LYS A 187 18.67 13.55 -11.31
N GLU A 188 19.14 12.87 -12.36
CA GLU A 188 20.57 12.85 -12.74
C GLU A 188 20.97 14.05 -13.60
N THR A 189 20.01 14.89 -14.03
CA THR A 189 20.31 16.10 -14.81
C THR A 189 20.90 17.20 -13.92
N PRO A 190 21.80 18.06 -14.44
CA PRO A 190 22.44 19.10 -13.65
C PRO A 190 21.45 20.04 -12.95
N GLY A 191 21.76 20.43 -11.72
CA GLY A 191 20.94 21.34 -10.91
C GLY A 191 19.86 20.66 -10.08
N TRP A 192 19.61 19.36 -10.27
CA TRP A 192 18.80 18.58 -9.34
C TRP A 192 19.64 18.13 -8.15
N ALA A 193 19.04 18.15 -6.96
CA ALA A 193 19.62 17.56 -5.76
C ALA A 193 18.53 16.89 -4.92
N ALA A 194 18.88 15.81 -4.23
CA ALA A 194 17.98 15.16 -3.29
C ALA A 194 18.74 14.75 -2.03
N ARG A 195 18.07 14.81 -0.88
CA ARG A 195 18.63 14.36 0.40
C ARG A 195 17.54 13.74 1.29
N PRO A 196 17.87 12.69 2.06
CA PRO A 196 16.98 12.24 3.11
C PRO A 196 16.84 13.35 4.17
N VAL A 197 15.62 13.57 4.63
CA VAL A 197 15.36 14.43 5.78
C VAL A 197 15.47 13.54 7.01
N SER A 198 16.50 13.76 7.82
CA SER A 198 16.67 13.06 9.09
C SER A 198 15.43 13.27 9.94
N ALA A 199 14.88 12.18 10.46
CA ALA A 199 13.82 12.23 11.43
C ALA A 199 14.31 13.00 12.67
N GLY A 200 13.82 14.21 12.90
CA GLY A 200 13.92 14.84 14.21
C GLY A 200 13.17 14.01 15.26
N PRO A 201 13.31 14.32 16.56
CA PRO A 201 12.55 13.64 17.61
C PRO A 201 11.04 13.67 17.28
N GLY A 202 10.45 12.50 16.96
CA GLY A 202 9.04 12.34 16.61
C GLY A 202 8.69 12.23 15.11
N ALA A 203 9.65 12.32 14.19
CA ALA A 203 9.40 12.04 12.77
C ALA A 203 9.50 10.53 12.49
N SER A 204 8.35 9.87 12.27
CA SER A 204 8.28 8.41 12.10
C SER A 204 8.35 7.92 10.65
N ARG A 205 8.32 8.83 9.66
CA ARG A 205 8.19 8.45 8.25
C ARG A 205 9.31 9.02 7.39
N HIS A 206 9.92 8.12 6.61
CA HIS A 206 10.95 8.44 5.64
C HIS A 206 10.52 9.57 4.71
N THR A 207 11.29 10.65 4.72
CA THR A 207 11.01 11.86 3.95
C THR A 207 12.24 12.24 3.14
N ILE A 208 12.02 12.61 1.89
CA ILE A 208 13.05 13.05 0.94
C ILE A 208 12.80 14.52 0.66
N GLU A 209 13.84 15.33 0.74
CA GLU A 209 13.84 16.68 0.19
C GLU A 209 14.43 16.65 -1.22
N LEU A 210 13.71 17.25 -2.16
CA LEU A 210 14.11 17.41 -3.55
C LEU A 210 14.26 18.89 -3.86
N ILE A 211 15.40 19.27 -4.44
CA ILE A 211 15.70 20.62 -4.89
C ILE A 211 15.76 20.58 -6.42
N THR A 212 14.95 21.41 -7.05
CA THR A 212 14.89 21.56 -8.51
C THR A 212 16.01 22.49 -9.01
N PRO A 213 16.35 22.47 -10.31
CA PRO A 213 17.34 23.38 -10.89
C PRO A 213 17.04 24.87 -10.71
N THR A 214 15.77 25.24 -10.52
CA THR A 214 15.35 26.63 -10.26
C THR A 214 15.44 27.01 -8.78
N GLY A 215 15.89 26.09 -7.92
CA GLY A 215 16.05 26.31 -6.47
C GLY A 215 14.80 26.07 -5.65
N HIS A 216 13.68 25.61 -6.23
CA HIS A 216 12.51 25.24 -5.44
C HIS A 216 12.73 23.93 -4.71
N THR A 217 12.29 23.89 -3.46
CA THR A 217 12.41 22.74 -2.55
C THR A 217 11.06 22.10 -2.31
N TYR A 218 11.01 20.78 -2.42
CA TYR A 218 9.81 19.97 -2.19
C TYR A 218 10.13 18.83 -1.23
N HIS A 219 9.14 18.43 -0.44
CA HIS A 219 9.23 17.27 0.43
C HIS A 219 8.33 16.15 -0.08
N SER A 220 8.86 14.93 -0.04
CA SER A 220 8.15 13.72 -0.38
C SER A 220 8.20 12.79 0.82
N THR A 221 7.07 12.46 1.44
CA THR A 221 6.99 11.59 2.63
C THR A 221 6.34 10.25 2.27
N ALA A 222 7.04 9.15 2.54
CA ALA A 222 6.67 7.80 2.11
C ALA A 222 5.33 7.39 2.72
N PRO A 223 4.31 6.94 1.95
CA PRO A 223 2.92 6.83 2.37
C PRO A 223 2.73 6.06 3.70
N PRO A 224 1.66 6.34 4.46
CA PRO A 224 1.40 5.62 5.71
C PRO A 224 1.18 4.13 5.40
N LEU A 225 2.00 3.28 6.03
CA LEU A 225 1.80 1.84 6.03
C LEU A 225 0.63 1.49 6.98
N PRO A 226 -0.06 0.35 6.77
CA PRO A 226 -0.99 -0.19 7.75
C PRO A 226 -0.35 -0.21 9.15
N GLY A 227 -1.11 0.10 10.19
CA GLY A 227 -0.66 0.16 11.58
C GLY A 227 0.03 1.45 11.99
N SER A 228 0.24 2.39 11.06
CA SER A 228 0.69 3.74 11.39
C SER A 228 -0.45 4.55 12.03
N THR A 229 -0.17 5.21 13.15
CA THR A 229 -1.14 6.08 13.85
C THR A 229 -1.42 7.33 13.02
N THR A 230 -2.30 7.22 12.04
CA THR A 230 -2.69 8.35 11.19
C THR A 230 -3.69 9.30 11.89
N GLY A 231 -4.23 8.93 13.06
CA GLY A 231 -5.32 9.66 13.72
C GLY A 231 -5.08 10.14 15.15
N GLU A 232 -4.56 9.29 16.05
CA GLU A 232 -4.61 9.58 17.49
C GLU A 232 -3.62 10.67 17.93
N ALA A 233 -2.35 10.60 17.53
CA ALA A 233 -1.37 11.65 17.83
C ALA A 233 -1.75 13.02 17.23
N SER A 234 -2.43 13.02 16.07
CA SER A 234 -2.92 14.25 15.42
C SER A 234 -4.16 14.83 16.12
N ALA A 235 -4.99 13.99 16.73
CA ALA A 235 -6.17 14.41 17.49
C ALA A 235 -5.79 14.96 18.87
N GLU A 236 -4.85 14.31 19.58
CA GLU A 236 -4.27 14.76 20.85
C GLU A 236 -3.59 16.13 20.68
N SER A 237 -2.74 16.26 19.65
CA SER A 237 -2.08 17.53 19.30
C SER A 237 -3.08 18.64 18.96
N ARG A 238 -4.18 18.32 18.28
CA ARG A 238 -5.25 19.29 17.99
C ARG A 238 -5.99 19.74 19.24
N ARG A 239 -6.26 18.82 20.17
CA ARG A 239 -6.88 19.12 21.48
C ARG A 239 -5.97 20.01 22.32
N GLN A 240 -4.70 19.66 22.44
CA GLN A 240 -3.72 20.45 23.20
C GLN A 240 -3.54 21.87 22.64
N ARG A 241 -3.40 22.02 21.31
CA ARG A 241 -3.34 23.34 20.67
C ARG A 241 -4.63 24.15 20.85
N ARG A 242 -5.79 23.49 20.95
CA ARG A 242 -7.07 24.15 21.23
C ARG A 242 -7.12 24.63 22.67
N ASP A 243 -6.67 23.81 23.62
CA ASP A 243 -6.66 24.14 25.04
C ASP A 243 -5.67 25.27 25.36
N GLU A 244 -4.48 25.25 24.75
CA GLU A 244 -3.50 26.35 24.84
C GLU A 244 -4.06 27.67 24.30
N ARG A 245 -4.80 27.64 23.19
CA ARG A 245 -5.48 28.83 22.64
C ARG A 245 -6.57 29.34 23.58
N HIS A 246 -7.34 28.44 24.21
CA HIS A 246 -8.35 28.83 25.19
C HIS A 246 -7.72 29.42 26.46
N HIS A 247 -6.60 28.86 26.92
CA HIS A 247 -5.84 29.37 28.06
C HIS A 247 -5.26 30.77 27.78
N ALA A 248 -4.63 30.96 26.62
CA ALA A 248 -4.10 32.26 26.19
C ALA A 248 -5.19 33.33 26.05
N LYS A 249 -6.39 32.96 25.57
CA LYS A 249 -7.55 33.87 25.52
C LYS A 249 -8.03 34.27 26.93
N ARG A 250 -8.07 33.33 27.87
CA ARG A 250 -8.46 33.60 29.26
C ARG A 250 -7.46 34.53 29.95
N LEU A 251 -6.15 34.32 29.77
CA LEU A 251 -5.12 35.19 30.33
C LEU A 251 -5.22 36.63 29.79
N LYS A 252 -5.55 36.81 28.50
CA LYS A 252 -5.77 38.15 27.91
C LYS A 252 -7.01 38.87 28.42
N GLN A 253 -8.02 38.14 28.92
CA GLN A 253 -9.23 38.74 29.48
C GLN A 253 -9.07 39.14 30.95
N VAL A 254 -8.04 38.65 31.64
CA VAL A 254 -7.80 38.87 33.08
C VAL A 254 -6.75 39.96 33.34
N LEU A 255 -5.95 40.35 32.33
CA LEU A 255 -5.04 41.49 32.43
C LEU A 255 -5.84 42.80 32.31
N PRO A 256 -5.93 43.64 33.38
CA PRO A 256 -6.58 44.94 33.26
C PRO A 256 -5.76 45.82 32.32
N ALA A 257 -6.44 46.56 31.44
CA ALA A 257 -5.84 47.61 30.63
C ALA A 257 -5.18 48.63 31.57
N GLY A 258 -3.86 48.58 31.70
CA GLY A 258 -3.09 49.53 32.49
C GLY A 258 -3.30 50.93 31.93
N SER A 259 -3.91 51.78 32.76
CA SER A 259 -4.03 53.22 32.56
C SER A 259 -2.63 53.84 32.43
N LEU A 260 -2.26 54.21 31.20
CA LEU A 260 -1.20 55.17 30.94
C LEU A 260 -1.79 56.57 31.17
N THR A 261 -1.44 57.20 32.29
CA THR A 261 -1.55 58.66 32.45
C THR A 261 -0.19 59.20 32.86
N ALA A 262 0.18 60.26 32.14
CA ALA A 262 1.40 61.06 32.24
C ALA A 262 1.55 61.80 33.57
#